data_AF-M1W4Q1-F1
#
_entry.id   AF-M1W4Q1-F1
#
_cell.length_a   1.000
_cell.length_b   1.000
_cell.length_c   1.000
_cell.angle_alpha   90.00
_cell.angle_beta   90.00
_cell.angle_gamma   90.00
#
_symmetry.space_group_name_H-M   'P 1'
#
loop_
_entity.id
_entity.type
_entity.pdbx_description
1 polymer ?
#
loop_
_entity_poly.entity_id
_entity_poly.type
_entity_poly.pdbx_seq_one_letter_code
_entity_poly.pdbx_strand_id
1 'polypeptide(L)'
;MFAIKLFFFAALAVLASVTLAEVTGKFNVASYYTHPQTDQHGHTKTVRTHQSWQFQTKVKSQKTLDKLVHEFGAWSGHEFTCKKGRHGPSYNIVATRDYPNKNDALASNQRARSVVNNHKNEE
;
A
#
# COMPACT_ATOMS: atom_id res chain seq x y z
N MET A 1 -63.63 -14.96 32.28
CA MET A 1 -62.59 -13.93 32.53
C MET A 1 -61.27 -14.46 31.99
N PHE A 2 -60.82 -14.01 30.83
CA PHE A 2 -59.51 -14.36 30.28
C PHE A 2 -58.66 -13.09 30.22
N ALA A 3 -57.60 -13.05 31.02
CA ALA A 3 -56.62 -11.95 31.02
C ALA A 3 -55.50 -12.29 30.04
N ILE A 4 -55.45 -11.58 28.91
CA ILE A 4 -54.32 -11.65 27.98
C ILE A 4 -53.24 -10.71 28.51
N LYS A 5 -52.13 -11.29 28.98
CA LYS A 5 -50.91 -10.56 29.33
C LYS A 5 -50.26 -10.05 28.03
N LEU A 6 -50.36 -8.75 27.76
CA LEU A 6 -49.51 -8.09 26.77
C LEU A 6 -48.08 -8.03 27.31
N PHE A 7 -47.19 -8.87 26.75
CA PHE A 7 -45.76 -8.67 26.89
C PHE A 7 -45.33 -7.56 25.92
N PHE A 8 -45.08 -6.37 26.46
CA PHE A 8 -44.37 -5.32 25.74
C PHE A 8 -42.91 -5.75 25.58
N PHE A 9 -42.56 -6.31 24.41
CA PHE A 9 -41.17 -6.40 23.99
C PHE A 9 -40.73 -5.00 23.56
N ALA A 10 -40.05 -4.30 24.46
CA ALA A 10 -39.26 -3.13 24.10
C ALA A 10 -38.18 -3.57 23.11
N ALA A 11 -38.38 -3.27 21.83
CA ALA A 11 -37.35 -3.43 20.81
C ALA A 11 -36.23 -2.44 21.13
N LEU A 12 -35.21 -2.91 21.85
CA LEU A 12 -33.98 -2.17 22.07
C LEU A 12 -33.31 -2.03 20.70
N ALA A 13 -33.40 -0.83 20.12
CA ALA A 13 -32.70 -0.49 18.89
C ALA A 13 -31.20 -0.51 19.16
N VAL A 14 -30.58 -1.68 19.00
CA VAL A 14 -29.13 -1.80 18.93
C VAL A 14 -28.71 -1.16 17.62
N LEU A 15 -28.36 0.13 17.66
CA LEU A 15 -27.52 0.73 16.63
C LEU A 15 -26.17 0.00 16.70
N ALA A 16 -26.09 -1.15 16.05
CA ALA A 16 -24.82 -1.76 15.72
C ALA A 16 -24.13 -0.80 14.75
N SER A 17 -23.29 0.08 15.29
CA SER A 17 -22.29 0.79 14.51
C SER A 17 -21.49 -0.26 13.76
N VAL A 18 -21.78 -0.44 12.47
CA VAL A 18 -21.06 -1.36 11.60
C VAL A 18 -19.63 -0.87 11.50
N THR A 19 -18.78 -1.32 12.41
CA THR A 19 -17.35 -1.15 12.29
C THR A 19 -16.92 -2.01 11.11
N LEU A 20 -16.75 -1.41 9.92
CA LEU A 20 -16.13 -2.11 8.81
C LEU A 20 -14.78 -2.65 9.29
N ALA A 21 -14.59 -3.96 9.20
CA ALA A 21 -13.34 -4.59 9.57
C ALA A 21 -12.24 -4.10 8.62
N GLU A 22 -11.26 -3.38 9.16
CA GLU A 22 -10.09 -2.93 8.40
C GLU A 22 -9.25 -4.13 7.94
N VAL A 23 -8.77 -4.10 6.69
CA VAL A 23 -7.86 -5.11 6.14
C VAL A 23 -6.43 -4.59 6.19
N THR A 24 -5.46 -5.42 6.55
CA THR A 24 -4.05 -5.01 6.53
C THR A 24 -3.40 -5.35 5.19
N GLY A 25 -2.96 -4.33 4.45
CA GLY A 25 -2.16 -4.48 3.23
C GLY A 25 -0.65 -4.43 3.53
N LYS A 26 0.12 -5.37 2.97
CA LYS A 26 1.59 -5.42 3.04
C LYS A 26 2.19 -4.96 1.72
N PHE A 27 3.02 -3.93 1.74
CA PHE A 27 3.59 -3.30 0.54
C PHE A 27 5.11 -3.43 0.53
N ASN A 28 5.64 -4.08 -0.51
CA ASN A 28 7.06 -4.06 -0.83
C ASN A 28 7.32 -2.95 -1.83
N VAL A 29 8.11 -1.95 -1.47
CA VAL A 29 8.46 -0.85 -2.38
C VAL A 29 9.91 -1.01 -2.82
N ALA A 30 10.13 -0.94 -4.12
CA ALA A 30 11.45 -1.04 -4.73
C ALA A 30 11.71 0.14 -5.67
N SER A 31 12.90 0.71 -5.55
CA SER A 31 13.50 1.65 -6.49
C SER A 31 14.94 1.25 -6.76
N TYR A 32 15.54 1.85 -7.78
CA TYR A 32 16.89 1.55 -8.21
C TYR A 32 17.65 2.86 -8.41
N TYR A 33 18.96 2.85 -8.18
CA TYR A 33 19.82 3.97 -8.53
C TYR A 33 21.12 3.48 -9.14
N THR A 34 21.73 4.29 -9.99
CA THR A 34 23.02 3.99 -10.61
C THR A 34 24.12 4.84 -10.00
N HIS A 35 25.29 4.25 -9.71
CA HIS A 35 26.45 4.99 -9.22
C HIS A 35 27.75 4.39 -9.77
N PRO A 36 28.81 5.18 -9.93
CA PRO A 36 30.12 4.67 -10.30
C PRO A 36 30.71 3.85 -9.15
N GLN A 37 31.27 2.68 -9.48
CA GLN A 37 32.05 1.87 -8.57
C GLN A 37 33.41 1.59 -9.22
N THR A 38 34.48 1.91 -8.49
CA THR A 38 35.86 1.62 -8.90
C THR A 38 36.27 0.28 -8.28
N ASP A 39 36.84 -0.62 -9.10
CA ASP A 39 37.38 -1.89 -8.61
C ASP A 39 38.82 -1.75 -8.07
N GLN A 40 39.39 -2.86 -7.59
CA GLN A 40 40.75 -2.91 -7.03
C GLN A 40 41.85 -2.64 -8.07
N HIS A 41 41.52 -2.69 -9.37
CA HIS A 41 42.44 -2.45 -10.48
C HIS A 41 42.32 -1.03 -11.06
N GLY A 42 41.45 -0.18 -10.48
CA GLY A 42 41.25 1.19 -10.92
C GLY A 42 40.23 1.36 -12.05
N HIS A 43 39.52 0.31 -12.46
CA HIS A 43 38.48 0.42 -13.48
C HIS A 43 37.17 0.91 -12.86
N THR A 44 36.59 1.96 -13.44
CA THR A 44 35.27 2.49 -13.02
C THR A 44 34.17 1.91 -13.90
N LYS A 45 33.13 1.35 -13.26
CA LYS A 45 31.90 0.91 -13.93
C LYS A 45 30.67 1.52 -13.26
N THR A 46 29.64 1.81 -14.05
CA THR A 46 28.34 2.19 -13.50
C THR A 46 27.61 0.96 -13.00
N VAL A 47 27.26 0.94 -11.71
CA VAL A 47 26.54 -0.16 -11.05
C VAL A 47 25.13 0.30 -10.70
N ARG A 48 24.15 -0.54 -11.05
CA ARG A 48 22.75 -0.38 -10.64
C ARG A 48 22.54 -1.05 -9.29
N THR A 49 22.09 -0.29 -8.30
CA THR A 49 21.83 -0.77 -6.95
C THR A 49 20.34 -0.70 -6.65
N HIS A 50 19.85 -1.75 -6.00
CA HIS A 50 18.48 -1.89 -5.59
C HIS A 50 18.27 -1.29 -4.19
N GLN A 51 17.21 -0.50 -4.03
CA GLN A 51 16.78 0.08 -2.76
C GLN A 51 15.33 -0.33 -2.49
N SER A 52 15.13 -1.22 -1.52
CA SER A 52 13.80 -1.71 -1.17
C SER A 52 13.52 -1.67 0.32
N TRP A 53 12.24 -1.55 0.66
CA TRP A 53 11.74 -1.66 2.01
C TRP A 53 10.29 -2.15 2.00
N GLN A 54 9.86 -2.68 3.14
CA GLN A 54 8.49 -3.15 3.33
C GLN A 54 7.78 -2.26 4.35
N PHE A 55 6.50 -1.98 4.12
CA PHE A 55 5.63 -1.40 5.13
C PHE A 55 4.24 -2.05 5.10
N GLN A 56 3.48 -1.84 6.17
CA GLN A 56 2.11 -2.31 6.28
C GLN A 56 1.20 -1.11 6.54
N THR A 57 -0.03 -1.17 6.04
CA THR A 57 -1.06 -0.17 6.33
C THR A 57 -2.42 -0.83 6.44
N LYS A 58 -3.26 -0.31 7.31
CA LYS A 58 -4.66 -0.71 7.41
C LYS A 58 -5.47 0.07 6.38
N VAL A 59 -6.32 -0.63 5.65
CA VAL A 59 -7.22 -0.08 4.64
C VAL A 59 -8.67 -0.42 5.00
N LYS A 60 -9.61 0.35 4.45
CA LYS A 60 -11.03 0.20 4.77
C LYS A 60 -11.62 -1.15 4.31
N SER A 61 -11.15 -1.69 3.18
CA SER A 61 -11.67 -2.94 2.63
C SER A 61 -10.71 -3.61 1.63
N GLN A 62 -10.97 -4.86 1.28
CA GLN A 62 -10.26 -5.55 0.19
C GLN A 62 -10.46 -4.83 -1.17
N LYS A 63 -11.62 -4.20 -1.39
CA LYS A 63 -11.89 -3.41 -2.60
C LYS A 63 -10.92 -2.23 -2.73
N THR A 64 -10.63 -1.54 -1.62
CA THR A 64 -9.64 -0.45 -1.60
C THR A 64 -8.25 -0.95 -1.97
N LEU A 65 -7.86 -2.15 -1.54
CA LEU A 65 -6.57 -2.73 -1.94
C LEU A 65 -6.51 -3.08 -3.42
N ASP A 66 -7.58 -3.63 -3.99
CA ASP A 66 -7.62 -3.93 -5.42
C ASP A 66 -7.64 -2.62 -6.24
N LYS A 67 -8.38 -1.59 -5.79
CA LYS A 67 -8.32 -0.23 -6.35
C LYS A 67 -6.91 0.34 -6.33
N LEU A 68 -6.22 0.23 -5.18
CA LEU A 68 -4.80 0.58 -5.07
C LEU A 68 -3.98 -0.11 -6.16
N VAL A 69 -4.14 -1.41 -6.43
CA VAL A 69 -3.36 -2.07 -7.51
C VAL A 69 -3.60 -1.46 -8.88
N HIS A 70 -4.86 -1.14 -9.20
CA HIS A 70 -5.24 -0.65 -10.52
C HIS A 70 -4.94 0.84 -10.73
N GLU A 71 -5.14 1.67 -9.72
CA GLU A 71 -5.07 3.12 -9.83
C GLU A 71 -3.75 3.72 -9.34
N PHE A 72 -2.90 2.95 -8.62
CA PHE A 72 -1.63 3.47 -8.09
C PHE A 72 -0.74 4.14 -9.13
N GLY A 73 -0.69 3.56 -10.34
CA GLY A 73 0.07 4.13 -11.45
C GLY A 73 -0.42 5.54 -11.77
N ALA A 74 -1.74 5.75 -11.88
CA ALA A 74 -2.31 7.06 -12.14
C ALA A 74 -2.10 8.02 -10.95
N TRP A 75 -2.37 7.59 -9.71
CA TRP A 75 -2.20 8.40 -8.51
C TRP A 75 -0.75 8.84 -8.25
N SER A 76 0.21 8.10 -8.78
CA SER A 76 1.63 8.44 -8.71
C SER A 76 2.16 9.14 -9.96
N GLY A 77 1.30 9.58 -10.88
CA GLY A 77 1.75 10.21 -12.13
C GLY A 77 2.62 9.29 -12.99
N HIS A 78 2.35 7.99 -12.94
CA HIS A 78 3.10 6.91 -13.61
C HIS A 78 4.56 6.74 -13.17
N GLU A 79 4.93 7.29 -12.00
CA GLU A 79 6.25 7.06 -11.37
C GLU A 79 6.42 5.59 -10.93
N PHE A 80 5.33 4.90 -10.62
CA PHE A 80 5.36 3.52 -10.12
C PHE A 80 4.36 2.62 -10.83
N THR A 81 4.64 1.33 -10.76
CA THR A 81 3.66 0.26 -11.03
C THR A 81 3.36 -0.49 -9.75
N CYS A 82 2.10 -0.91 -9.56
CA CYS A 82 1.69 -1.75 -8.46
C CYS A 82 1.20 -3.10 -8.99
N LYS A 83 1.58 -4.19 -8.33
CA LYS A 83 1.12 -5.55 -8.65
C LYS A 83 0.73 -6.28 -7.39
N LYS A 84 -0.35 -7.06 -7.47
CA LYS A 84 -0.74 -7.99 -6.39
C LYS A 84 0.31 -9.10 -6.27
N GLY A 85 0.72 -9.38 -5.03
CA GLY A 85 1.59 -10.49 -4.68
C GLY A 85 0.85 -11.83 -4.76
N ARG A 86 1.59 -12.94 -4.72
CA ARG A 86 1.03 -14.30 -4.85
C ARG A 86 0.25 -14.79 -3.63
N HIS A 87 0.48 -14.19 -2.45
CA HIS A 87 -0.08 -14.69 -1.19
C HIS A 87 -0.62 -13.53 -0.33
N GLY A 88 -1.89 -13.67 0.08
CA GLY A 88 -2.58 -12.72 0.95
C GLY A 88 -2.64 -11.29 0.39
N PRO A 89 -2.95 -10.29 1.24
CA PRO A 89 -2.96 -8.88 0.86
C PRO A 89 -1.53 -8.32 0.77
N SER A 90 -0.68 -8.94 -0.05
CA SER A 90 0.68 -8.50 -0.36
C SER A 90 0.71 -7.80 -1.71
N TYR A 91 1.48 -6.72 -1.82
CA TYR A 91 1.53 -5.85 -3.00
C TYR A 91 2.96 -5.39 -3.25
N ASN A 92 3.37 -5.35 -4.52
CA ASN A 92 4.69 -4.90 -4.94
C ASN A 92 4.55 -3.60 -5.71
N ILE A 93 5.20 -2.54 -5.21
CA ILE A 93 5.30 -1.24 -5.84
C ILE A 93 6.73 -1.08 -6.36
N VAL A 94 6.88 -0.86 -7.66
CA VAL A 94 8.19 -0.74 -8.30
C VAL A 94 8.25 0.55 -9.09
N ALA A 95 9.31 1.34 -8.89
CA ALA A 95 9.58 2.53 -9.67
C ALA A 95 9.78 2.17 -11.15
N THR A 96 9.23 2.99 -12.05
CA THR A 96 9.32 2.77 -13.51
C THR A 96 10.66 3.20 -14.10
N ARG A 97 11.50 3.88 -13.31
CA ARG A 97 12.81 4.39 -13.71
C ARG A 97 13.85 4.23 -12.61
N ASP A 98 15.11 4.33 -13.02
CA ASP A 98 16.24 4.46 -12.11
C ASP A 98 16.43 5.92 -11.66
N TYR A 99 16.92 6.10 -10.44
CA TYR A 99 17.23 7.39 -9.84
C TYR A 99 18.74 7.68 -9.89
N PRO A 100 19.13 8.97 -9.89
CA PRO A 100 20.53 9.34 -10.07
C PRO A 100 21.39 9.07 -8.83
N ASN A 101 20.79 8.90 -7.64
CA ASN A 101 21.51 8.57 -6.41
C ASN A 101 20.61 7.86 -5.39
N LYS A 102 21.24 7.38 -4.30
CA LYS A 102 20.58 6.67 -3.21
C LYS A 102 19.50 7.50 -2.50
N ASN A 103 19.71 8.80 -2.33
CA ASN A 103 18.77 9.66 -1.63
C ASN A 103 17.49 9.86 -2.45
N ASP A 104 17.61 10.01 -3.77
CA ASP A 104 16.47 10.13 -4.67
C ASP A 104 15.66 8.82 -4.77
N ALA A 105 16.35 7.66 -4.76
CA ALA A 105 15.71 6.35 -4.64
C ALA A 105 14.96 6.21 -3.30
N LEU A 106 15.55 6.66 -2.19
CA LEU A 106 14.89 6.66 -0.89
C LEU A 106 13.68 7.60 -0.86
N ALA A 107 13.80 8.81 -1.43
CA ALA A 107 12.71 9.76 -1.52
C ALA A 107 11.56 9.23 -2.39
N SER A 108 11.87 8.55 -3.49
CA SER A 108 10.89 7.80 -4.30
C SER A 108 10.14 6.77 -3.46
N ASN A 109 10.87 5.97 -2.69
CA ASN A 109 10.28 4.97 -1.81
C ASN A 109 9.33 5.61 -0.77
N GLN A 110 9.66 6.80 -0.25
CA GLN A 110 8.79 7.56 0.64
C GLN A 110 7.54 8.12 -0.07
N ARG A 111 7.68 8.63 -1.30
CA ARG A 111 6.54 9.08 -2.12
C ARG A 111 5.54 7.96 -2.37
N ALA A 112 6.02 6.77 -2.75
CA ALA A 112 5.15 5.60 -2.92
C ALA A 112 4.32 5.29 -1.65
N ARG A 113 4.95 5.34 -0.47
CA ARG A 113 4.24 5.17 0.80
C ARG A 113 3.20 6.27 1.05
N SER A 114 3.52 7.52 0.72
CA SER A 114 2.58 8.64 0.84
C SER A 114 1.36 8.44 -0.05
N VAL A 115 1.54 7.99 -1.29
CA VAL A 115 0.42 7.71 -2.20
C VAL A 115 -0.51 6.65 -1.60
N VAL A 116 0.05 5.54 -1.08
CA VAL A 116 -0.76 4.53 -0.39
C VAL A 116 -1.50 5.14 0.80
N ASN A 117 -0.82 5.91 1.65
CA ASN A 117 -1.45 6.49 2.84
C ASN A 117 -2.53 7.53 2.54
N ASN A 118 -2.42 8.25 1.41
CA ASN A 118 -3.41 9.23 1.00
C ASN A 118 -4.69 8.55 0.48
N HIS A 119 -4.57 7.38 -0.17
CA HIS A 119 -5.69 6.71 -0.84
C HIS A 119 -6.18 5.44 -0.11
N LYS A 120 -5.61 5.09 1.05
CA LYS A 120 -5.94 3.85 1.80
C LYS A 120 -7.38 3.73 2.30
N ASN A 121 -8.14 4.83 2.25
CA ASN A 121 -9.52 4.93 2.74
C ASN A 121 -10.53 5.28 1.65
N GLU A 122 -10.11 5.30 0.37
CA GLU A 122 -11.04 5.52 -0.75
C GLU A 122 -11.86 4.26 -1.05
N GLU A 123 -13.14 4.43 -1.40
CA GLU A 123 -14.08 3.35 -1.79
C GLU A 123 -14.70 3.55 -3.17
#